data_AF-A0A235ITP9-F1
#
_entry.id   AF-A0A235ITP9-F1
#
_cell.length_a   1.000
_cell.length_b   1.000
_cell.length_c   1.000
_cell.angle_alpha   90.00
_cell.angle_beta   90.00
_cell.angle_gamma   90.00
#
_symmetry.space_group_name_H-M   'P 1'
#
loop_
_entity.id
_entity.type
_entity.pdbx_description
1 polymer ?
#
loop_
_entity_poly.entity_id
_entity_poly.type
_entity_poly.pdbx_seq_one_letter_code
_entity_poly.pdbx_strand_id
1 'polypeptide(L)'
;MPKQYVPNAFLKVEDSQLYAIFAWSQRTAEIIQSKSWLTILEIFIHEHSLENAYQIFQKIKLEPIAQKVIQEIKKYEQLLENALVFLADGSLTIFGKGFRSFIEKEMQYELGSLSRETYQVLPQLFSQYQLKDDLESIENIEDFRKLVEHLENLGLLSPATGSIDWGDLKKTVPICQAFGLTRGTPVDRYYLSKFLKEIQPQIGGNILEIGGTPKDKDFYQINQGASYQILNLEAGPGVDIVGDAHDVSVIKPESFDSVIIFNVLEHCYAPWIVVENIFTWLKPGGKCFAMVPSAIRIHATPVDYWRPLPDAFVWMYKNFSQHKLYVYGNPTTVIASYHGIAVEELTSEELDAYHPDYPVATCIVAEK
;
A
#
# COMPACT_ATOMS: atom_id res chain seq x y z
N MET A 1 10.54 -21.82 -15.22
CA MET A 1 9.17 -22.36 -15.05
C MET A 1 8.24 -21.55 -15.95
N PRO A 2 7.09 -22.07 -16.41
CA PRO A 2 6.11 -21.22 -17.08
C PRO A 2 5.68 -20.09 -16.15
N LYS A 3 5.48 -18.90 -16.71
CA LYS A 3 5.09 -17.72 -15.95
C LYS A 3 3.68 -17.88 -15.39
N GLN A 4 3.53 -17.49 -14.13
CA GLN A 4 2.27 -17.54 -13.40
C GLN A 4 1.75 -16.12 -13.14
N TYR A 5 0.43 -15.94 -13.13
CA TYR A 5 -0.19 -14.62 -13.01
C TYR A 5 -1.18 -14.59 -11.86
N VAL A 6 -1.27 -13.43 -11.21
CA VAL A 6 -2.31 -13.09 -10.22
C VAL A 6 -2.84 -11.69 -10.52
N PRO A 7 -4.11 -11.38 -10.23
CA PRO A 7 -4.60 -10.03 -10.32
C PRO A 7 -4.06 -9.17 -9.18
N ASN A 8 -3.89 -7.90 -9.46
CA ASN A 8 -3.60 -6.88 -8.46
C ASN A 8 -4.32 -5.60 -8.88
N ALA A 9 -5.66 -5.68 -8.85
CA ALA A 9 -6.52 -4.69 -9.47
C ALA A 9 -7.53 -4.16 -8.46
N PHE A 10 -7.82 -2.87 -8.58
CA PHE A 10 -8.94 -2.25 -7.91
C PHE A 10 -9.91 -1.76 -8.98
N LEU A 11 -11.18 -2.14 -8.87
CA LEU A 11 -12.23 -1.75 -9.80
C LEU A 11 -13.19 -0.79 -9.11
N LYS A 12 -13.55 0.31 -9.77
CA LYS A 12 -14.47 1.32 -9.27
C LYS A 12 -15.45 1.69 -10.36
N VAL A 13 -16.70 1.94 -9.99
CA VAL A 13 -17.69 2.55 -10.87
C VAL A 13 -17.71 4.05 -10.63
N GLU A 14 -17.69 4.83 -11.70
CA GLU A 14 -17.80 6.29 -11.66
C GLU A 14 -18.46 6.75 -12.97
N ASP A 15 -19.39 7.69 -12.90
CA ASP A 15 -20.12 8.21 -14.07
C ASP A 15 -20.69 7.12 -15.00
N SER A 16 -21.26 6.05 -14.41
CA SER A 16 -21.81 4.88 -15.13
C SER A 16 -20.81 4.08 -15.98
N GLN A 17 -19.51 4.28 -15.76
CA GLN A 17 -18.42 3.52 -16.37
C GLN A 17 -17.66 2.71 -15.31
N LEU A 18 -17.10 1.58 -15.74
CA LEU A 18 -16.26 0.73 -14.90
C LEU A 18 -14.79 1.04 -15.18
N TYR A 19 -14.05 1.38 -14.13
CA TYR A 19 -12.64 1.72 -14.19
C TYR A 19 -11.80 0.73 -13.40
N ALA A 20 -10.60 0.44 -13.92
CA ALA A 20 -9.50 -0.09 -13.16
C ALA A 20 -8.64 1.07 -12.62
N ILE A 21 -8.45 1.12 -11.31
CA ILE A 21 -7.66 2.14 -10.63
C ILE A 21 -6.41 1.53 -9.99
N PHE A 22 -5.35 2.31 -9.89
CA PHE A 22 -4.03 1.82 -9.49
C PHE A 22 -3.65 2.28 -8.07
N ALA A 23 -4.51 1.95 -7.10
CA ALA A 23 -4.38 2.40 -5.71
C ALA A 23 -4.25 3.94 -5.59
N TRP A 24 -3.28 4.43 -4.82
CA TRP A 24 -2.95 5.87 -4.69
C TRP A 24 -2.02 6.39 -5.80
N SER A 25 -1.96 5.72 -6.95
CA SER A 25 -1.19 6.21 -8.09
C SER A 25 -1.83 7.44 -8.72
N GLN A 26 -1.00 8.35 -9.26
CA GLN A 26 -1.44 9.48 -10.08
C GLN A 26 -1.71 9.08 -11.54
N ARG A 27 -1.48 7.81 -11.90
CA ARG A 27 -1.78 7.29 -13.24
C ARG A 27 -3.28 7.39 -13.50
N THR A 28 -3.64 7.82 -14.71
CA THR A 28 -5.03 7.80 -15.19
C THR A 28 -5.63 6.40 -15.07
N ALA A 29 -6.84 6.31 -14.55
CA ALA A 29 -7.59 5.07 -14.49
C ALA A 29 -7.84 4.51 -15.90
N GLU A 30 -7.87 3.18 -16.03
CA GLU A 30 -8.18 2.52 -17.30
C GLU A 30 -9.67 2.17 -17.35
N ILE A 31 -10.35 2.49 -18.44
CA ILE A 31 -11.75 2.08 -18.62
C ILE A 31 -11.77 0.58 -18.96
N ILE A 32 -12.53 -0.21 -18.20
CA ILE A 32 -12.81 -1.60 -18.55
C ILE A 32 -13.84 -1.60 -19.68
N GLN A 33 -13.43 -2.04 -20.88
CA GLN A 33 -14.26 -1.97 -22.08
C GLN A 33 -14.96 -3.29 -22.42
N SER A 34 -14.44 -4.42 -21.94
CA SER A 34 -14.80 -5.76 -22.41
C SER A 34 -15.15 -6.72 -21.28
N LYS A 35 -16.10 -7.62 -21.52
CA LYS A 35 -16.44 -8.70 -20.58
C LYS A 35 -15.29 -9.68 -20.37
N SER A 36 -14.49 -9.94 -21.40
CA SER A 36 -13.33 -10.83 -21.34
C SER A 36 -12.33 -10.42 -20.26
N TRP A 37 -12.14 -9.11 -20.02
CA TRP A 37 -11.22 -8.61 -18.98
C TRP A 37 -11.66 -9.07 -17.60
N LEU A 38 -12.94 -8.90 -17.28
CA LEU A 38 -13.50 -9.30 -15.99
C LEU A 38 -13.42 -10.81 -15.79
N THR A 39 -13.79 -11.60 -16.80
CA THR A 39 -13.71 -13.06 -16.73
C THR A 39 -12.27 -13.54 -16.51
N ILE A 40 -11.30 -12.97 -17.23
CA ILE A 40 -9.88 -13.34 -17.11
C ILE A 40 -9.32 -12.95 -15.76
N LEU A 41 -9.55 -11.70 -15.31
CA LEU A 41 -9.11 -11.24 -14.00
C LEU A 41 -9.66 -12.14 -12.89
N GLU A 42 -10.94 -12.53 -12.97
CA GLU A 42 -11.55 -13.44 -11.98
C GLU A 42 -10.94 -14.85 -12.00
N ILE A 43 -10.65 -15.40 -13.18
CA ILE A 43 -10.00 -16.72 -13.28
C ILE A 43 -8.63 -16.70 -12.59
N PHE A 44 -7.83 -15.66 -12.85
CA PHE A 44 -6.50 -15.53 -12.25
C PHE A 44 -6.51 -15.25 -10.74
N ILE A 45 -7.67 -14.99 -10.12
CA ILE A 45 -7.79 -14.99 -8.64
C ILE A 45 -7.50 -16.39 -8.08
N HIS A 46 -7.82 -17.48 -8.81
CA HIS A 46 -7.73 -18.84 -8.28
C HIS A 46 -6.88 -19.81 -9.12
N GLU A 47 -6.60 -19.49 -10.38
CA GLU A 47 -5.78 -20.31 -11.27
C GLU A 47 -4.67 -19.49 -11.91
N HIS A 48 -3.42 -19.75 -11.51
CA HIS A 48 -2.28 -18.91 -11.90
C HIS A 48 -1.60 -19.37 -13.19
N SER A 49 -1.88 -20.59 -13.66
CA SER A 49 -1.34 -21.13 -14.90
C SER A 49 -2.12 -20.64 -16.12
N LEU A 50 -1.42 -20.14 -17.13
CA LEU A 50 -2.03 -19.68 -18.38
C LEU A 50 -2.86 -20.79 -19.06
N GLU A 51 -2.32 -22.00 -19.14
CA GLU A 51 -2.97 -23.12 -19.82
C GLU A 51 -4.26 -23.56 -19.11
N ASN A 52 -4.24 -23.66 -17.78
CA ASN A 52 -5.42 -24.04 -17.01
C ASN A 52 -6.47 -22.91 -17.00
N ALA A 53 -6.02 -21.66 -16.85
CA ALA A 53 -6.89 -20.50 -16.93
C ALA A 53 -7.64 -20.45 -18.27
N TYR A 54 -6.95 -20.77 -19.38
CA TYR A 54 -7.59 -20.88 -20.69
C TYR A 54 -8.64 -21.99 -20.75
N GLN A 55 -8.40 -23.17 -20.15
CA GLN A 55 -9.41 -24.24 -20.10
C GLN A 55 -10.66 -23.81 -19.31
N ILE A 56 -10.48 -23.11 -18.19
CA ILE A 56 -11.58 -22.55 -17.41
C ILE A 56 -12.34 -21.52 -18.24
N PHE A 57 -11.62 -20.60 -18.90
CA PHE A 57 -12.22 -19.58 -19.76
C PHE A 57 -13.10 -20.17 -20.87
N GLN A 58 -12.63 -21.23 -21.55
CA GLN A 58 -13.40 -21.90 -22.60
C GLN A 58 -14.70 -22.52 -22.09
N LYS A 59 -14.72 -22.99 -20.84
CA LYS A 59 -15.92 -23.49 -20.19
C LYS A 59 -16.86 -22.33 -19.81
N ILE A 60 -16.35 -21.35 -19.09
CA ILE A 60 -17.15 -20.25 -18.53
C ILE A 60 -17.78 -19.37 -19.61
N LYS A 61 -17.08 -19.14 -20.74
CA LYS A 61 -17.63 -18.29 -21.83
C LYS A 61 -18.94 -18.81 -22.43
N LEU A 62 -19.26 -20.10 -22.25
CA LEU A 62 -20.47 -20.73 -22.77
C LEU A 62 -21.53 -20.96 -21.69
N GLU A 63 -21.17 -20.84 -20.41
CA GLU A 63 -22.05 -21.17 -19.30
C GLU A 63 -22.95 -19.97 -18.93
N PRO A 64 -24.27 -20.16 -18.79
CA PRO A 64 -25.13 -19.12 -18.25
C PRO A 64 -24.76 -18.84 -16.79
N ILE A 65 -24.96 -17.59 -16.34
CA ILE A 65 -24.71 -17.20 -14.95
C ILE A 65 -25.55 -18.05 -14.01
N ALA A 66 -24.92 -18.70 -13.05
CA ALA A 66 -25.59 -19.55 -12.08
C ALA A 66 -26.55 -18.73 -11.19
N GLN A 67 -27.75 -19.27 -10.94
CA GLN A 67 -28.78 -18.59 -10.14
C GLN A 67 -28.31 -18.19 -8.74
N LYS A 68 -27.48 -19.02 -8.11
CA LYS A 68 -26.87 -18.71 -6.80
C LYS A 68 -25.99 -17.45 -6.84
N VAL A 69 -25.28 -17.21 -7.96
CA VAL A 69 -24.44 -16.02 -8.14
C VAL A 69 -25.33 -14.80 -8.25
N ILE A 70 -26.37 -14.85 -9.09
CA ILE A 70 -27.34 -13.75 -9.24
C ILE A 70 -27.95 -13.37 -7.88
N GLN A 71 -28.38 -14.37 -7.10
CA GLN A 71 -29.00 -14.15 -5.79
C GLN A 71 -28.02 -13.55 -4.76
N GLU A 72 -26.77 -14.01 -4.74
CA GLU A 72 -25.77 -13.48 -3.81
C GLU A 72 -25.38 -12.05 -4.18
N ILE A 73 -25.10 -11.80 -5.46
CA ILE A 73 -24.60 -10.51 -5.95
C ILE A 73 -25.63 -9.39 -5.79
N LYS A 74 -26.92 -9.69 -5.90
CA LYS A 74 -28.01 -8.72 -5.69
C LYS A 74 -27.93 -7.97 -4.35
N LYS A 75 -27.31 -8.56 -3.33
CA LYS A 75 -27.14 -7.93 -2.01
C LYS A 75 -26.19 -6.73 -2.04
N TYR A 76 -25.29 -6.65 -3.02
CA TYR A 76 -24.20 -5.68 -3.08
C TYR A 76 -24.36 -4.64 -4.20
N GLU A 77 -25.32 -4.80 -5.12
CA GLU A 77 -25.53 -3.90 -6.27
C GLU A 77 -25.63 -2.42 -5.87
N GLN A 78 -26.34 -2.14 -4.77
CA GLN A 78 -26.51 -0.76 -4.26
C GLN A 78 -25.25 -0.18 -3.61
N LEU A 79 -24.26 -1.02 -3.26
CA LEU A 79 -23.01 -0.56 -2.67
C LEU A 79 -22.01 -0.10 -3.73
N LEU A 80 -22.15 -0.56 -4.97
CA LEU A 80 -21.14 -0.39 -6.02
C LEU A 80 -20.85 1.06 -6.40
N GLU A 81 -21.80 1.97 -6.21
CA GLU A 81 -21.62 3.40 -6.53
C GLU A 81 -20.50 4.05 -5.70
N ASN A 82 -20.28 3.59 -4.47
CA ASN A 82 -19.26 4.13 -3.56
C ASN A 82 -18.19 3.10 -3.17
N ALA A 83 -18.33 1.86 -3.63
CA ALA A 83 -17.43 0.78 -3.28
C ALA A 83 -16.19 0.72 -4.17
N LEU A 84 -15.18 0.03 -3.67
CA LEU A 84 -14.03 -0.41 -4.44
C LEU A 84 -14.00 -1.94 -4.45
N VAL A 85 -13.87 -2.57 -5.62
CA VAL A 85 -13.75 -4.03 -5.73
C VAL A 85 -12.28 -4.38 -5.89
N PHE A 86 -11.73 -5.14 -4.95
CA PHE A 86 -10.34 -5.53 -4.92
C PHE A 86 -10.15 -6.98 -5.35
N LEU A 87 -9.20 -7.19 -6.25
CA LEU A 87 -8.81 -8.48 -6.77
C LEU A 87 -7.35 -8.77 -6.38
N ALA A 88 -7.12 -9.90 -5.72
CA ALA A 88 -5.80 -10.42 -5.39
C ALA A 88 -5.80 -11.96 -5.43
N ASP A 89 -4.63 -12.56 -5.24
CA ASP A 89 -4.50 -14.02 -5.11
C ASP A 89 -5.47 -14.56 -4.04
N GLY A 90 -6.44 -15.37 -4.49
CA GLY A 90 -7.47 -15.99 -3.67
C GLY A 90 -8.59 -15.06 -3.17
N SER A 91 -8.54 -13.75 -3.44
CA SER A 91 -9.45 -12.75 -2.86
C SER A 91 -10.20 -11.93 -3.90
N LEU A 92 -11.52 -11.82 -3.68
CA LEU A 92 -12.41 -10.91 -4.39
C LEU A 92 -13.24 -10.18 -3.33
N THR A 93 -12.84 -8.97 -2.99
CA THR A 93 -13.42 -8.26 -1.85
C THR A 93 -14.09 -6.95 -2.29
N ILE A 94 -15.31 -6.70 -1.83
CA ILE A 94 -15.96 -5.39 -1.96
C ILE A 94 -15.63 -4.55 -0.73
N PHE A 95 -15.06 -3.38 -0.94
CA PHE A 95 -14.75 -2.38 0.07
C PHE A 95 -15.80 -1.27 0.04
N GLY A 96 -16.79 -1.34 0.93
CA GLY A 96 -17.97 -0.47 0.90
C GLY A 96 -17.70 1.02 1.15
N LYS A 97 -16.54 1.37 1.73
CA LYS A 97 -16.08 2.77 1.92
C LYS A 97 -14.80 3.07 1.10
N GLY A 98 -14.61 2.40 -0.04
CA GLY A 98 -13.42 2.56 -0.88
C GLY A 98 -12.11 2.19 -0.16
N PHE A 99 -11.02 2.93 -0.41
CA PHE A 99 -9.72 2.66 0.23
C PHE A 99 -9.73 2.73 1.75
N ARG A 100 -10.67 3.44 2.37
CA ARG A 100 -10.82 3.46 3.82
C ARG A 100 -11.14 2.06 4.36
N SER A 101 -12.05 1.35 3.70
CA SER A 101 -12.38 -0.05 4.03
C SER A 101 -11.18 -0.99 3.85
N PHE A 102 -10.28 -0.73 2.90
CA PHE A 102 -9.04 -1.49 2.71
C PHE A 102 -8.08 -1.34 3.91
N ILE A 103 -7.90 -0.11 4.40
CA ILE A 103 -6.98 0.21 5.51
C ILE A 103 -7.56 -0.14 6.89
N GLU A 104 -8.81 0.27 7.13
CA GLU A 104 -9.44 0.13 8.46
C GLU A 104 -10.04 -1.26 8.68
N LYS A 105 -10.24 -2.04 7.61
CA LYS A 105 -10.89 -3.36 7.61
C LYS A 105 -12.36 -3.36 8.01
N GLU A 106 -13.05 -2.23 7.81
CA GLU A 106 -14.50 -2.10 7.98
C GLU A 106 -15.25 -2.28 6.66
N MET A 107 -16.50 -2.76 6.70
CA MET A 107 -17.36 -2.92 5.52
C MET A 107 -16.67 -3.65 4.35
N GLN A 108 -15.99 -4.75 4.67
CA GLN A 108 -15.40 -5.66 3.71
C GLN A 108 -16.35 -6.84 3.47
N TYR A 109 -16.64 -7.14 2.21
CA TYR A 109 -17.48 -8.26 1.82
C TYR A 109 -16.69 -9.18 0.90
N GLU A 110 -16.25 -10.33 1.43
CA GLU A 110 -15.43 -11.30 0.71
C GLU A 110 -16.29 -12.26 -0.12
N LEU A 111 -15.96 -12.38 -1.41
CA LEU A 111 -16.67 -13.18 -2.40
C LEU A 111 -15.76 -14.23 -3.06
N GLY A 112 -14.50 -14.35 -2.63
CA GLY A 112 -13.50 -15.28 -3.18
C GLY A 112 -13.97 -16.73 -3.21
N SER A 113 -14.68 -17.20 -2.17
CA SER A 113 -15.23 -18.57 -2.16
C SER A 113 -16.28 -18.80 -3.25
N LEU A 114 -17.19 -17.84 -3.47
CA LEU A 114 -18.19 -17.92 -4.54
C LEU A 114 -17.52 -17.81 -5.92
N SER A 115 -16.54 -16.92 -6.05
CA SER A 115 -15.74 -16.75 -7.25
C SER A 115 -14.97 -18.02 -7.61
N ARG A 116 -14.32 -18.69 -6.65
CA ARG A 116 -13.61 -19.96 -6.89
C ARG A 116 -14.50 -21.06 -7.44
N GLU A 117 -15.74 -21.11 -6.96
CA GLU A 117 -16.68 -22.15 -7.33
C GLU A 117 -17.28 -21.90 -8.73
N THR A 118 -17.37 -20.64 -9.17
CA THR A 118 -18.19 -20.26 -10.32
C THR A 118 -17.47 -19.48 -11.41
N TYR A 119 -16.46 -18.67 -11.09
CA TYR A 119 -15.79 -17.73 -12.01
C TYR A 119 -16.76 -16.77 -12.72
N GLN A 120 -17.88 -16.45 -12.07
CA GLN A 120 -18.98 -15.67 -12.63
C GLN A 120 -19.34 -14.44 -11.76
N VAL A 121 -18.57 -14.16 -10.70
CA VAL A 121 -18.85 -13.06 -9.77
C VAL A 121 -18.64 -11.70 -10.42
N LEU A 122 -17.49 -11.40 -11.03
CA LEU A 122 -17.24 -10.11 -11.67
C LEU A 122 -18.16 -9.86 -12.88
N PRO A 123 -18.36 -10.82 -13.81
CA PRO A 123 -19.32 -10.64 -14.89
C PRO A 123 -20.73 -10.33 -14.39
N GLN A 124 -21.17 -10.97 -13.30
CA GLN A 124 -22.49 -10.71 -12.73
C GLN A 124 -22.55 -9.38 -11.97
N LEU A 125 -21.53 -9.07 -11.16
CA LEU A 125 -21.43 -7.85 -10.34
C LEU A 125 -21.49 -6.59 -11.19
N PHE A 126 -20.89 -6.64 -12.38
CA PHE A 126 -20.86 -5.53 -13.32
C PHE A 126 -21.80 -5.70 -14.52
N SER A 127 -22.76 -6.62 -14.46
CA SER A 127 -23.66 -6.95 -15.57
C SER A 127 -24.55 -5.79 -16.04
N GLN A 128 -24.82 -4.82 -15.16
CA GLN A 128 -25.62 -3.63 -15.47
C GLN A 128 -24.85 -2.55 -16.26
N TYR A 129 -23.52 -2.65 -16.35
CA TYR A 129 -22.68 -1.68 -17.05
C TYR A 129 -22.45 -2.09 -18.51
N GLN A 130 -22.39 -1.10 -19.39
CA GLN A 130 -22.22 -1.36 -20.83
C GLN A 130 -20.79 -1.78 -21.15
N LEU A 131 -20.56 -3.09 -21.19
CA LEU A 131 -19.30 -3.70 -21.62
C LEU A 131 -19.50 -4.42 -22.95
N LYS A 132 -18.51 -4.33 -23.84
CA LYS A 132 -18.48 -5.10 -25.09
C LYS A 132 -18.45 -6.59 -24.75
N ASP A 133 -19.38 -7.34 -25.32
CA ASP A 133 -19.34 -8.80 -25.28
C ASP A 133 -18.37 -9.30 -26.35
N ASP A 134 -17.18 -9.70 -25.93
CA ASP A 134 -16.09 -10.12 -26.79
C ASP A 134 -15.58 -11.53 -26.44
N LEU A 135 -16.31 -12.27 -25.61
CA LEU A 135 -15.90 -13.60 -25.14
C LEU A 135 -15.70 -14.60 -26.28
N GLU A 136 -16.58 -14.56 -27.30
CA GLU A 136 -16.47 -15.42 -28.47
C GLU A 136 -15.30 -15.06 -29.40
N SER A 137 -14.78 -13.82 -29.30
CA SER A 137 -13.63 -13.39 -30.11
C SER A 137 -12.29 -13.99 -29.68
N ILE A 138 -12.25 -14.65 -28.51
CA ILE A 138 -11.08 -15.36 -27.99
C ILE A 138 -11.22 -16.83 -28.38
N GLU A 139 -10.72 -17.14 -29.58
CA GLU A 139 -10.93 -18.43 -30.25
C GLU A 139 -9.91 -19.49 -29.81
N ASN A 140 -8.66 -19.06 -29.56
CA ASN A 140 -7.55 -19.95 -29.25
C ASN A 140 -6.70 -19.41 -28.08
N ILE A 141 -5.74 -20.23 -27.62
CA ILE A 141 -4.87 -19.89 -26.48
C ILE A 141 -3.93 -18.70 -26.79
N GLU A 142 -3.63 -18.42 -28.06
CA GLU A 142 -2.80 -17.27 -28.45
C GLU A 142 -3.55 -15.96 -28.26
N ASP A 143 -4.83 -15.92 -28.61
CA ASP A 143 -5.69 -14.75 -28.37
C ASP A 143 -5.84 -14.49 -26.87
N PHE A 144 -6.03 -15.56 -26.10
CA PHE A 144 -6.07 -15.49 -24.64
C PHE A 144 -4.75 -14.96 -24.06
N ARG A 145 -3.61 -15.49 -24.52
CA ARG A 145 -2.28 -15.04 -24.07
C ARG A 145 -2.05 -13.56 -24.35
N LYS A 146 -2.35 -13.09 -25.56
CA LYS A 146 -2.21 -11.66 -25.90
C LYS A 146 -3.04 -10.77 -24.99
N LEU A 147 -4.24 -11.21 -24.60
CA LEU A 147 -5.08 -10.46 -23.68
C LEU A 147 -4.52 -10.49 -22.25
N VAL A 148 -4.00 -11.63 -21.79
CA VAL A 148 -3.30 -11.73 -20.49
C VAL A 148 -2.08 -10.82 -20.44
N GLU A 149 -1.26 -10.83 -21.48
CA GLU A 149 -0.10 -9.93 -21.62
C GLU A 149 -0.52 -8.46 -21.67
N HIS A 150 -1.64 -8.15 -22.34
CA HIS A 150 -2.20 -6.80 -22.34
C HIS A 150 -2.61 -6.36 -20.93
N LEU A 151 -3.37 -7.17 -20.20
CA LEU A 151 -3.78 -6.90 -18.83
C LEU A 151 -2.58 -6.77 -17.88
N GLU A 152 -1.53 -7.57 -18.09
CA GLU A 152 -0.28 -7.45 -17.36
C GLU A 152 0.46 -6.14 -17.66
N ASN A 153 0.55 -5.75 -18.93
CA ASN A 153 1.18 -4.48 -19.33
C ASN A 153 0.40 -3.27 -18.80
N LEU A 154 -0.91 -3.40 -18.60
CA LEU A 154 -1.72 -2.41 -17.89
C LEU A 154 -1.50 -2.44 -16.37
N GLY A 155 -0.88 -3.48 -15.82
CA GLY A 155 -0.67 -3.65 -14.38
C GLY A 155 -1.91 -4.14 -13.63
N LEU A 156 -2.84 -4.80 -14.32
CA LEU A 156 -4.02 -5.44 -13.74
C LEU A 156 -3.76 -6.91 -13.37
N LEU A 157 -2.85 -7.55 -14.12
CA LEU A 157 -2.20 -8.80 -13.76
C LEU A 157 -0.73 -8.53 -13.43
N SER A 158 -0.15 -9.35 -12.57
CA SER A 158 1.29 -9.36 -12.31
C SER A 158 1.77 -10.79 -12.08
N PRO A 159 3.10 -11.03 -12.08
CA PRO A 159 3.63 -12.34 -11.73
C PRO A 159 3.12 -12.79 -10.36
N ALA A 160 2.78 -14.07 -10.24
CA ALA A 160 2.34 -14.65 -8.98
C ALA A 160 3.38 -14.44 -7.87
N THR A 161 2.93 -14.34 -6.63
CA THR A 161 3.79 -14.14 -5.46
C THR A 161 4.87 -15.23 -5.38
N GLY A 162 6.13 -14.83 -5.26
CA GLY A 162 7.27 -15.75 -5.22
C GLY A 162 7.67 -16.34 -6.59
N SER A 163 7.14 -15.83 -7.70
CA SER A 163 7.50 -16.26 -9.06
C SER A 163 8.20 -15.18 -9.91
N ILE A 164 8.51 -14.02 -9.31
CA ILE A 164 9.14 -12.88 -9.99
C ILE A 164 10.55 -13.28 -10.49
N ASP A 165 10.86 -12.93 -11.73
CA ASP A 165 12.22 -13.01 -12.27
C ASP A 165 12.75 -11.66 -12.78
N TRP A 166 14.01 -11.64 -13.23
CA TRP A 166 14.67 -10.43 -13.71
C TRP A 166 14.02 -9.84 -14.99
N GLY A 167 13.37 -10.68 -15.79
CA GLY A 167 12.65 -10.26 -16.99
C GLY A 167 11.40 -9.46 -16.64
N ASP A 168 10.73 -9.77 -15.53
CA ASP A 168 9.53 -9.07 -15.09
C ASP A 168 9.77 -7.61 -14.70
N LEU A 169 11.00 -7.27 -14.31
CA LEU A 169 11.41 -5.91 -13.98
C LEU A 169 11.61 -5.01 -15.22
N LYS A 170 11.59 -5.57 -16.43
CA LYS A 170 11.68 -4.79 -17.69
C LYS A 170 10.39 -4.04 -18.03
N LYS A 171 9.29 -4.33 -17.33
CA LYS A 171 7.99 -3.70 -17.55
C LYS A 171 8.01 -2.24 -17.09
N THR A 172 7.14 -1.44 -17.70
CA THR A 172 6.98 -0.01 -17.38
C THR A 172 5.97 0.25 -16.25
N VAL A 173 5.40 -0.82 -15.67
CA VAL A 173 4.50 -0.76 -14.52
C VAL A 173 5.09 -1.56 -13.35
N PRO A 174 4.89 -1.13 -12.09
CA PRO A 174 5.37 -1.86 -10.94
C PRO A 174 4.62 -3.20 -10.78
N ILE A 175 5.24 -4.15 -10.07
CA ILE A 175 4.64 -5.46 -9.77
C ILE A 175 3.43 -5.31 -8.85
N CYS A 176 3.50 -4.35 -7.91
CA CYS A 176 2.39 -3.94 -7.07
C CYS A 176 2.13 -2.44 -7.16
N GLN A 177 0.87 -2.09 -7.40
CA GLN A 177 0.42 -0.71 -7.50
C GLN A 177 0.18 -0.05 -6.14
N ALA A 178 0.26 -0.80 -5.04
CA ALA A 178 -0.05 -0.34 -3.69
C ALA A 178 1.14 -0.52 -2.74
N PHE A 179 2.37 -0.21 -3.19
CA PHE A 179 3.58 -0.26 -2.36
C PHE A 179 3.93 -1.64 -1.77
N GLY A 180 3.35 -2.72 -2.31
CA GLY A 180 3.46 -4.08 -1.77
C GLY A 180 2.26 -4.52 -0.91
N LEU A 181 1.38 -3.61 -0.49
CA LEU A 181 0.26 -3.91 0.43
C LEU A 181 -0.72 -4.97 -0.07
N THR A 182 -0.81 -5.17 -1.38
CA THR A 182 -1.69 -6.19 -1.98
C THR A 182 -1.00 -7.53 -2.21
N ARG A 183 0.31 -7.62 -1.91
CA ARG A 183 1.11 -8.85 -2.02
C ARG A 183 1.61 -9.34 -0.66
N GLY A 184 1.72 -8.44 0.32
CA GLY A 184 2.21 -8.75 1.65
C GLY A 184 2.65 -7.48 2.38
N THR A 185 3.77 -7.58 3.09
CA THR A 185 4.32 -6.49 3.89
C THR A 185 5.25 -5.61 3.03
N PRO A 186 5.03 -4.29 2.96
CA PRO A 186 5.97 -3.36 2.32
C PRO A 186 7.36 -3.39 2.97
N VAL A 187 8.42 -3.20 2.16
CA VAL A 187 9.82 -3.23 2.61
C VAL A 187 10.12 -2.18 3.69
N ASP A 188 9.54 -0.98 3.59
CA ASP A 188 9.74 0.07 4.59
C ASP A 188 9.23 -0.34 5.99
N ARG A 189 8.18 -1.17 6.06
CA ARG A 189 7.63 -1.67 7.33
C ARG A 189 8.57 -2.65 8.01
N TYR A 190 9.33 -3.43 7.24
CA TYR A 190 10.40 -4.27 7.78
C TYR A 190 11.49 -3.41 8.45
N TYR A 191 11.93 -2.34 7.79
CA TYR A 191 12.96 -1.45 8.33
C TYR A 191 12.45 -0.61 9.52
N LEU A 192 11.21 -0.14 9.49
CA LEU A 192 10.58 0.49 10.65
C LEU A 192 10.54 -0.47 11.83
N SER A 193 10.14 -1.73 11.61
CA SER A 193 10.11 -2.76 12.66
C SER A 193 11.50 -3.05 13.23
N LYS A 194 12.53 -3.06 12.38
CA LYS A 194 13.93 -3.22 12.80
C LYS A 194 14.41 -2.03 13.61
N PHE A 195 14.09 -0.80 13.19
CA PHE A 195 14.42 0.41 13.93
C PHE A 195 13.72 0.47 15.29
N LEU A 196 12.43 0.15 15.34
CA LEU A 196 11.64 0.12 16.58
C LEU A 196 12.26 -0.78 17.65
N LYS A 197 12.75 -1.97 17.27
CA LYS A 197 13.43 -2.89 18.22
C LYS A 197 14.65 -2.26 18.90
N GLU A 198 15.36 -1.37 18.22
CA GLU A 198 16.54 -0.68 18.76
C GLU A 198 16.18 0.49 19.68
N ILE A 199 15.07 1.18 19.41
CA ILE A 199 14.72 2.43 20.08
C ILE A 199 13.66 2.27 21.16
N GLN A 200 12.86 1.20 21.15
CA GLN A 200 11.75 0.99 22.07
C GLN A 200 12.12 1.25 23.55
N PRO A 201 13.27 0.77 24.08
CA PRO A 201 13.63 1.01 25.48
C PRO A 201 13.86 2.48 25.84
N GLN A 202 14.03 3.35 24.83
CA GLN A 202 14.30 4.78 24.99
C GLN A 202 13.02 5.63 24.86
N ILE A 203 11.92 5.06 24.37
CA ILE A 203 10.66 5.78 24.21
C ILE A 203 9.88 5.71 25.52
N GLY A 204 9.59 6.86 26.12
CA GLY A 204 8.86 6.92 27.38
C GLY A 204 8.50 8.33 27.84
N GLY A 205 7.86 8.40 29.01
CA GLY A 205 7.38 9.66 29.60
C GLY A 205 6.11 10.18 28.94
N ASN A 206 6.08 11.47 28.67
CA ASN A 206 5.05 12.10 27.85
C ASN A 206 5.45 12.05 26.38
N ILE A 207 4.65 11.36 25.58
CA ILE A 207 4.94 11.07 24.18
C ILE A 207 3.97 11.86 23.29
N LEU A 208 4.54 12.52 22.27
CA LEU A 208 3.82 13.08 21.14
C LEU A 208 4.14 12.28 19.88
N GLU A 209 3.14 11.74 19.20
CA GLU A 209 3.28 11.23 17.83
C GLU A 209 2.70 12.24 16.85
N ILE A 210 3.48 12.62 15.85
CA ILE A 210 3.07 13.51 14.76
C ILE A 210 2.72 12.62 13.56
N GLY A 211 1.52 12.81 12.97
CA GLY A 211 1.06 12.04 11.81
C GLY A 211 0.55 10.63 12.14
N GLY A 212 0.38 10.32 13.43
CA GLY A 212 0.03 9.00 13.92
C GLY A 212 -1.45 8.63 13.85
N THR A 213 -1.72 7.38 14.19
CA THR A 213 -3.06 6.82 14.37
C THR A 213 -3.14 6.02 15.68
N PRO A 214 -4.34 5.79 16.24
CA PRO A 214 -4.45 5.05 17.50
C PRO A 214 -3.86 3.63 17.48
N LYS A 215 -3.74 3.01 16.31
CA LYS A 215 -3.19 1.65 16.14
C LYS A 215 -1.66 1.63 16.26
N ASP A 216 -1.00 2.77 16.05
CA ASP A 216 0.46 2.87 16.02
C ASP A 216 1.06 2.66 17.41
N LYS A 217 0.37 3.12 18.47
CA LYS A 217 0.76 2.87 19.86
C LYS A 217 0.95 1.38 20.17
N ASP A 218 0.03 0.53 19.69
CA ASP A 218 0.09 -0.93 19.87
C ASP A 218 1.21 -1.53 19.00
N PHE A 219 1.36 -1.06 17.77
CA PHE A 219 2.40 -1.52 16.85
C PHE A 219 3.82 -1.20 17.35
N TYR A 220 4.05 -0.01 17.88
CA TYR A 220 5.32 0.41 18.47
C TYR A 220 5.59 -0.23 19.84
N GLN A 221 4.59 -0.91 20.42
CA GLN A 221 4.68 -1.54 21.74
C GLN A 221 5.15 -0.56 22.82
N ILE A 222 4.54 0.64 22.82
CA ILE A 222 4.85 1.69 23.80
C ILE A 222 4.45 1.23 25.20
N ASN A 223 5.29 1.57 26.20
CA ASN A 223 5.04 1.25 27.60
C ASN A 223 3.67 1.78 28.06
N GLN A 224 2.86 0.92 28.71
CA GLN A 224 1.53 1.26 29.22
C GLN A 224 1.52 2.44 30.21
N GLY A 225 2.63 2.69 30.91
CA GLY A 225 2.77 3.80 31.85
C GLY A 225 3.02 5.17 31.20
N ALA A 226 3.26 5.24 29.88
CA ALA A 226 3.50 6.49 29.17
C ALA A 226 2.20 7.20 28.79
N SER A 227 2.20 8.53 28.86
CA SER A 227 1.14 9.32 28.22
C SER A 227 1.43 9.42 26.72
N TYR A 228 0.40 9.33 25.89
CA TYR A 228 0.53 9.27 24.43
C TYR A 228 -0.50 10.18 23.80
N GLN A 229 -0.04 11.16 23.04
CA GLN A 229 -0.90 12.10 22.32
C GLN A 229 -0.56 12.09 20.83
N ILE A 230 -1.60 12.16 19.99
CA ILE A 230 -1.46 12.20 18.54
C ILE A 230 -1.76 13.61 18.02
N LEU A 231 -0.83 14.17 17.24
CA LEU A 231 -1.01 15.40 16.48
C LEU A 231 -1.22 15.10 15.00
N ASN A 232 -2.28 15.66 14.42
CA ASN A 232 -2.57 15.58 12.99
C ASN A 232 -3.06 16.93 12.44
N LEU A 233 -2.90 17.13 11.13
CA LEU A 233 -3.40 18.33 10.44
C LEU A 233 -4.93 18.44 10.50
N GLU A 234 -5.62 17.30 10.45
CA GLU A 234 -7.07 17.21 10.43
C GLU A 234 -7.59 16.43 11.66
N ALA A 235 -8.80 16.78 12.10
CA ALA A 235 -9.49 16.03 13.13
C ALA A 235 -9.83 14.61 12.64
N GLY A 236 -9.67 13.62 13.50
CA GLY A 236 -9.98 12.23 13.17
C GLY A 236 -10.11 11.35 14.42
N PRO A 237 -10.52 10.08 14.26
CA PRO A 237 -10.63 9.14 15.36
C PRO A 237 -9.30 9.00 16.13
N GLY A 238 -9.32 9.39 17.40
CA GLY A 238 -8.17 9.31 18.32
C GLY A 238 -7.04 10.31 18.06
N VAL A 239 -7.31 11.39 17.32
CA VAL A 239 -6.43 12.56 17.27
C VAL A 239 -6.67 13.43 18.51
N ASP A 240 -5.62 13.71 19.28
CA ASP A 240 -5.71 14.53 20.49
C ASP A 240 -5.50 16.02 20.20
N ILE A 241 -4.66 16.33 19.21
CA ILE A 241 -4.23 17.69 18.88
C ILE A 241 -4.38 17.88 17.37
N VAL A 242 -5.15 18.90 16.97
CA VAL A 242 -5.31 19.29 15.57
C VAL A 242 -4.49 20.54 15.31
N GLY A 243 -3.52 20.46 14.39
CA GLY A 243 -2.65 21.59 14.06
C GLY A 243 -1.57 21.27 13.05
N ASP A 244 -0.99 22.32 12.45
CA ASP A 244 0.16 22.22 11.55
C ASP A 244 1.46 22.19 12.34
N ALA A 245 2.27 21.14 12.15
CA ALA A 245 3.55 21.00 12.85
C ALA A 245 4.57 22.10 12.49
N HIS A 246 4.34 22.87 11.41
CA HIS A 246 5.13 24.07 11.09
C HIS A 246 4.83 25.25 12.04
N ASP A 247 3.68 25.26 12.72
CA ASP A 247 3.33 26.29 13.71
C ASP A 247 3.81 25.88 15.11
N VAL A 248 4.87 26.55 15.58
CA VAL A 248 5.48 26.32 16.90
C VAL A 248 4.50 26.48 18.06
N SER A 249 3.43 27.28 17.88
CA SER A 249 2.48 27.61 18.95
C SER A 249 1.46 26.49 19.23
N VAL A 250 1.36 25.48 18.36
CA VAL A 250 0.44 24.34 18.51
C VAL A 250 0.72 23.57 19.81
N ILE A 251 2.00 23.48 20.20
CA ILE A 251 2.44 22.79 21.41
C ILE A 251 3.22 23.75 22.30
N LYS A 252 2.98 23.69 23.61
CA LYS A 252 3.75 24.48 24.58
C LYS A 252 5.21 24.00 24.61
N PRO A 253 6.20 24.91 24.72
CA PRO A 253 7.60 24.51 24.89
C PRO A 253 7.80 23.53 26.05
N GLU A 254 8.77 22.63 25.90
CA GLU A 254 9.20 21.70 26.97
C GLU A 254 8.07 20.83 27.57
N SER A 255 7.15 20.36 26.73
CA SER A 255 5.99 19.55 27.15
C SER A 255 6.25 18.04 27.11
N PHE A 256 7.10 17.58 26.20
CA PHE A 256 7.25 16.15 25.88
C PHE A 256 8.63 15.61 26.23
N ASP A 257 8.66 14.36 26.69
CA ASP A 257 9.88 13.59 26.94
C ASP A 257 10.33 12.86 25.66
N SER A 258 9.35 12.43 24.83
CA SER A 258 9.60 11.79 23.54
C SER A 258 8.71 12.38 22.44
N VAL A 259 9.26 12.56 21.25
CA VAL A 259 8.50 12.89 20.03
C VAL A 259 8.78 11.85 18.95
N ILE A 260 7.73 11.27 18.39
CA ILE A 260 7.78 10.28 17.30
C ILE A 260 7.26 10.93 16.01
N ILE A 261 7.99 10.78 14.91
CA ILE A 261 7.60 11.30 13.60
C ILE A 261 8.10 10.37 12.48
N PHE A 262 7.33 9.32 12.17
CA PHE A 262 7.69 8.31 11.17
C PHE A 262 6.89 8.50 9.89
N ASN A 263 7.59 8.64 8.76
CA ASN A 263 7.02 8.85 7.43
C ASN A 263 6.06 10.07 7.37
N VAL A 264 6.55 11.21 7.84
CA VAL A 264 5.80 12.49 7.87
C VAL A 264 6.65 13.65 7.35
N LEU A 265 7.93 13.72 7.68
CA LEU A 265 8.78 14.85 7.29
C LEU A 265 8.90 15.01 5.77
N GLU A 266 8.79 13.93 4.99
CA GLU A 266 8.69 13.97 3.53
C GLU A 266 7.45 14.69 3.01
N HIS A 267 6.38 14.73 3.82
CA HIS A 267 5.12 15.42 3.52
C HIS A 267 5.11 16.87 4.02
N CYS A 268 6.13 17.31 4.76
CA CYS A 268 6.29 18.69 5.20
C CYS A 268 6.98 19.52 4.12
N TYR A 269 6.43 20.69 3.77
CA TYR A 269 7.05 21.55 2.74
C TYR A 269 8.40 22.14 3.22
N ALA A 270 8.55 22.36 4.53
CA ALA A 270 9.77 22.85 5.17
C ALA A 270 10.12 21.97 6.40
N PRO A 271 10.63 20.74 6.20
CA PRO A 271 10.82 19.77 7.28
C PRO A 271 11.79 20.26 8.37
N TRP A 272 12.76 21.12 8.03
CA TRP A 272 13.66 21.73 9.02
C TRP A 272 12.92 22.59 10.04
N ILE A 273 11.85 23.29 9.65
CA ILE A 273 11.02 24.08 10.59
C ILE A 273 10.32 23.15 11.57
N VAL A 274 9.79 22.02 11.09
CA VAL A 274 9.15 21.02 11.95
C VAL A 274 10.15 20.45 12.94
N VAL A 275 11.38 20.12 12.51
CA VAL A 275 12.44 19.63 13.41
C VAL A 275 12.84 20.69 14.45
N GLU A 276 12.92 21.97 14.08
CA GLU A 276 13.18 23.08 15.01
C GLU A 276 12.04 23.23 16.04
N ASN A 277 10.78 23.09 15.62
CA ASN A 277 9.63 23.12 16.52
C ASN A 277 9.63 21.92 17.48
N ILE A 278 9.95 20.72 17.00
CA ILE A 278 10.13 19.53 17.83
C ILE A 278 11.18 19.77 18.91
N PHE A 279 12.31 20.39 18.56
CA PHE A 279 13.33 20.78 19.54
C PHE A 279 12.77 21.73 20.61
N THR A 280 11.91 22.70 20.25
CA THR A 280 11.24 23.57 21.22
C THR A 280 10.26 22.81 22.13
N TRP A 281 9.49 21.87 21.58
CA TRP A 281 8.48 21.11 22.32
C TRP A 281 9.05 20.06 23.27
N LEU A 282 10.25 19.55 22.99
CA LEU A 282 10.96 18.62 23.86
C LEU A 282 11.45 19.30 25.15
N LYS A 283 11.33 18.61 26.28
CA LYS A 283 12.02 18.95 27.54
C LYS A 283 13.54 18.81 27.38
N PRO A 284 14.37 19.46 28.22
CA PRO A 284 15.80 19.17 28.29
C PRO A 284 16.05 17.66 28.50
N GLY A 285 16.91 17.04 27.67
CA GLY A 285 17.15 15.59 27.66
C GLY A 285 16.06 14.76 26.98
N GLY A 286 15.01 15.39 26.43
CA GLY A 286 13.98 14.72 25.64
C GLY A 286 14.49 14.27 24.27
N LYS A 287 13.84 13.27 23.68
CA LYS A 287 14.29 12.62 22.44
C LYS A 287 13.29 12.71 21.29
N CYS A 288 13.79 12.94 20.09
CA CYS A 288 13.06 12.76 18.84
C CYS A 288 13.45 11.43 18.19
N PHE A 289 12.45 10.68 17.74
CA PHE A 289 12.59 9.46 16.95
C PHE A 289 11.92 9.70 15.61
N ALA A 290 12.71 9.67 14.53
CA ALA A 290 12.18 9.97 13.20
C ALA A 290 12.64 8.95 12.16
N MET A 291 11.81 8.76 11.15
CA MET A 291 12.07 7.93 9.98
C MET A 291 11.52 8.65 8.76
N VAL A 292 12.31 8.67 7.69
CA VAL A 292 11.90 9.17 6.37
C VAL A 292 12.24 8.14 5.28
N PRO A 293 11.44 8.08 4.20
CA PRO A 293 11.77 7.27 3.05
C PRO A 293 12.93 7.90 2.26
N SER A 294 13.82 7.05 1.75
CA SER A 294 14.91 7.43 0.85
C SER A 294 14.70 6.87 -0.56
N ALA A 295 14.24 5.62 -0.69
CA ALA A 295 13.88 5.01 -1.97
C ALA A 295 12.48 4.42 -1.91
N ILE A 296 11.51 5.20 -2.37
CA ILE A 296 10.12 4.80 -2.58
C ILE A 296 9.56 5.67 -3.71
N ARG A 297 8.62 5.13 -4.49
CA ARG A 297 7.85 5.91 -5.47
C ARG A 297 7.07 7.06 -4.81
N ILE A 298 6.58 8.00 -5.59
CA ILE A 298 5.75 9.11 -5.08
C ILE A 298 4.55 8.56 -4.31
N HIS A 299 4.31 9.07 -3.09
CA HIS A 299 3.21 8.71 -2.20
C HIS A 299 2.52 9.97 -1.66
N ALA A 300 1.95 10.78 -2.57
CA ALA A 300 1.33 12.06 -2.26
C ALA A 300 -0.01 11.94 -1.52
N THR A 301 0.05 11.57 -0.25
CA THR A 301 -1.09 11.48 0.66
C THR A 301 -0.75 12.20 1.97
N PRO A 302 -0.81 13.55 2.05
CA PRO A 302 -1.44 14.45 1.06
C PRO A 302 -0.52 15.00 -0.04
N VAL A 303 0.74 15.32 0.26
CA VAL A 303 1.72 15.87 -0.71
C VAL A 303 3.08 15.28 -0.39
N ASP A 304 3.92 15.08 -1.40
CA ASP A 304 5.19 14.38 -1.27
C ASP A 304 6.36 15.26 -1.75
N TYR A 305 7.04 15.93 -0.81
CA TYR A 305 7.99 16.99 -1.12
C TYR A 305 9.44 16.52 -1.19
N TRP A 306 9.85 15.68 -0.24
CA TRP A 306 11.27 15.44 0.01
C TRP A 306 11.60 13.96 0.12
N ARG A 307 12.82 13.61 -0.30
CA ARG A 307 13.52 12.39 0.11
C ARG A 307 14.80 12.84 0.82
N PRO A 308 14.75 13.18 2.12
CA PRO A 308 15.94 13.61 2.83
C PRO A 308 16.95 12.46 2.82
N LEU A 309 18.07 12.66 2.12
CA LEU A 309 19.21 11.76 2.18
C LEU A 309 19.94 11.91 3.52
N PRO A 310 20.75 10.93 3.94
CA PRO A 310 21.43 10.90 5.23
C PRO A 310 22.02 12.24 5.72
N ASP A 311 22.80 12.92 4.88
CA ASP A 311 23.47 14.19 5.27
C ASP A 311 22.47 15.32 5.51
N ALA A 312 21.46 15.46 4.65
CA ALA A 312 20.40 16.45 4.83
C ALA A 312 19.58 16.13 6.08
N PHE A 313 19.32 14.85 6.33
CA PHE A 313 18.59 14.41 7.51
C PHE A 313 19.36 14.77 8.78
N VAL A 314 20.65 14.45 8.88
CA VAL A 314 21.50 14.85 10.02
C VAL A 314 21.54 16.37 10.17
N TRP A 315 21.69 17.13 9.07
CA TRP A 315 21.76 18.59 9.13
C TRP A 315 20.50 19.24 9.72
N MET A 316 19.32 18.70 9.45
CA MET A 316 18.07 19.21 10.04
C MET A 316 18.06 19.11 11.58
N TYR A 317 18.78 18.13 12.15
CA TYR A 317 18.89 17.92 13.60
C TYR A 317 20.11 18.62 14.23
N LYS A 318 20.77 19.57 13.55
CA LYS A 318 21.99 20.26 14.04
C LYS A 318 21.91 20.93 15.42
N ASN A 319 20.70 21.26 15.90
CA ASN A 319 20.49 21.92 17.19
C ASN A 319 20.43 20.90 18.36
N PHE A 320 20.24 19.61 18.07
CA PHE A 320 20.25 18.55 19.05
C PHE A 320 21.69 18.26 19.50
N SER A 321 21.87 18.00 20.80
CA SER A 321 23.19 17.79 21.39
C SER A 321 23.81 16.46 20.98
N GLN A 322 22.98 15.45 20.69
CA GLN A 322 23.41 14.15 20.18
C GLN A 322 22.43 13.64 19.13
N HIS A 323 22.96 12.91 18.14
CA HIS A 323 22.14 12.16 17.19
C HIS A 323 22.80 10.84 16.77
N LYS A 324 21.99 9.79 16.61
CA LYS A 324 22.40 8.49 16.07
C LYS A 324 21.58 8.19 14.82
N LEU A 325 22.27 8.05 13.69
CA LEU A 325 21.68 7.73 12.40
C LEU A 325 21.61 6.22 12.18
N TYR A 326 20.52 5.77 11.57
CA TYR A 326 20.31 4.40 11.12
C TYR A 326 19.90 4.45 9.66
N VAL A 327 20.68 3.79 8.80
CA VAL A 327 20.41 3.75 7.36
C VAL A 327 20.16 2.30 6.97
N TYR A 328 19.03 2.04 6.31
CA TYR A 328 18.63 0.72 5.88
C TYR A 328 18.46 0.69 4.38
N GLY A 329 18.86 -0.41 3.75
CA GLY A 329 18.68 -0.62 2.32
C GLY A 329 19.92 -1.17 1.63
N ASN A 330 19.68 -1.71 0.45
CA ASN A 330 20.65 -2.21 -0.50
C ASN A 330 20.00 -2.19 -1.92
N PRO A 331 20.73 -2.47 -3.01
CA PRO A 331 20.16 -2.44 -4.35
C PRO A 331 18.92 -3.31 -4.54
N THR A 332 18.87 -4.50 -3.94
CA THR A 332 17.72 -5.41 -4.04
C THR A 332 16.48 -4.80 -3.39
N THR A 333 16.62 -4.23 -2.19
CA THR A 333 15.48 -3.66 -1.47
C THR A 333 15.04 -2.30 -2.02
N VAL A 334 15.93 -1.57 -2.69
CA VAL A 334 15.56 -0.39 -3.51
C VAL A 334 14.65 -0.82 -4.67
N ILE A 335 15.04 -1.83 -5.45
CA ILE A 335 14.23 -2.35 -6.55
C ILE A 335 12.88 -2.84 -6.03
N ALA A 336 12.90 -3.61 -4.92
CA ALA A 336 11.69 -4.11 -4.29
C ALA A 336 10.74 -2.99 -3.87
N SER A 337 11.26 -1.94 -3.23
CA SER A 337 10.48 -0.78 -2.81
C SER A 337 9.80 -0.06 -4.00
N TYR A 338 10.52 0.15 -5.10
CA TYR A 338 9.96 0.81 -6.29
C TYR A 338 8.93 -0.05 -7.04
N HIS A 339 9.13 -1.37 -7.09
CA HIS A 339 8.21 -2.29 -7.76
C HIS A 339 7.08 -2.79 -6.85
N GLY A 340 7.11 -2.49 -5.55
CA GLY A 340 6.17 -3.02 -4.56
C GLY A 340 6.27 -4.54 -4.39
N ILE A 341 7.49 -5.08 -4.42
CA ILE A 341 7.77 -6.47 -4.05
C ILE A 341 7.69 -6.56 -2.53
N ALA A 342 6.94 -7.54 -2.03
CA ALA A 342 6.70 -7.67 -0.61
C ALA A 342 7.87 -8.37 0.11
N VAL A 343 7.98 -8.15 1.42
CA VAL A 343 8.99 -8.77 2.30
C VAL A 343 8.96 -10.30 2.19
N GLU A 344 7.78 -10.89 2.05
CA GLU A 344 7.57 -12.32 1.95
C GLU A 344 8.15 -12.94 0.66
N GLU A 345 8.52 -12.11 -0.33
CA GLU A 345 9.16 -12.52 -1.58
C GLU A 345 10.69 -12.35 -1.55
N LEU A 346 11.24 -11.90 -0.42
CA LEU A 346 12.68 -11.69 -0.20
C LEU A 346 13.18 -12.57 0.94
N THR A 347 14.45 -12.94 0.89
CA THR A 347 15.10 -13.64 1.99
C THR A 347 15.49 -12.67 3.11
N SER A 348 15.64 -13.18 4.34
CA SER A 348 16.14 -12.37 5.46
C SER A 348 17.55 -11.85 5.20
N GLU A 349 18.40 -12.60 4.51
CA GLU A 349 19.76 -12.16 4.14
C GLU A 349 19.72 -10.95 3.20
N GLU A 350 18.85 -10.97 2.19
CA GLU A 350 18.64 -9.82 1.29
C GLU A 350 18.07 -8.61 2.02
N LEU A 351 17.15 -8.80 2.96
CA LEU A 351 16.55 -7.71 3.74
C LEU A 351 17.55 -7.08 4.72
N ASP A 352 18.36 -7.91 5.39
CA ASP A 352 19.32 -7.49 6.42
C ASP A 352 20.63 -6.94 5.85
N ALA A 353 20.96 -7.28 4.60
CA ALA A 353 22.12 -6.72 3.90
C ALA A 353 22.02 -5.19 3.81
N TYR A 354 23.17 -4.53 3.98
CA TYR A 354 23.30 -3.07 3.92
C TYR A 354 24.31 -2.65 2.87
N HIS A 355 23.95 -1.66 2.07
CA HIS A 355 24.89 -0.96 1.19
C HIS A 355 24.75 0.55 1.39
N PRO A 356 25.84 1.30 1.66
CA PRO A 356 25.77 2.72 2.01
C PRO A 356 25.15 3.62 0.93
N ASP A 357 25.35 3.28 -0.34
CA ASP A 357 24.88 4.11 -1.46
C ASP A 357 23.40 3.88 -1.85
N TYR A 358 22.70 2.93 -1.23
CA TYR A 358 21.33 2.54 -1.63
C TYR A 358 20.36 2.56 -0.44
N PRO A 359 20.14 3.72 0.20
CA PRO A 359 19.21 3.83 1.30
C PRO A 359 17.76 3.66 0.81
N VAL A 360 17.00 2.79 1.47
CA VAL A 360 15.55 2.67 1.34
C VAL A 360 14.85 3.50 2.40
N ALA A 361 15.33 3.42 3.64
CA ALA A 361 14.82 4.19 4.77
C ALA A 361 15.98 4.76 5.60
N THR A 362 15.79 6.00 6.05
CA THR A 362 16.74 6.68 6.93
C THR A 362 16.03 7.06 8.22
N CYS A 363 16.57 6.62 9.35
CA CYS A 363 16.02 6.89 10.68
C CYS A 363 17.05 7.59 11.56
N ILE A 364 16.58 8.34 12.56
CA ILE A 364 17.43 9.05 13.50
C ILE A 364 16.82 9.04 14.89
N VAL A 365 17.69 8.95 15.89
CA VAL A 365 17.39 9.29 17.28
C VAL A 365 18.17 10.54 17.60
N ALA A 366 17.52 11.59 18.08
CA ALA A 366 18.16 12.86 18.44
C ALA A 366 17.76 13.29 19.86
N GLU A 367 18.73 13.70 20.67
CA GLU A 367 18.53 14.12 22.07
C GLU A 367 18.76 15.64 22.21
N LYS A 368 17.83 16.31 22.89
CA LYS A 368 17.90 17.74 23.16
C LYS A 368 18.94 18.05 24.22
#